data_AF-A0A800BR54-F1
#
_entry.id   AF-A0A800BR54-F1
#
_cell.length_a   1.000
_cell.length_b   1.000
_cell.length_c   1.000
_cell.angle_alpha   90.00
_cell.angle_beta   90.00
_cell.angle_gamma   90.00
#
_symmetry.space_group_name_H-M   'P 1'
#
loop_
_entity.id
_entity.type
_entity.pdbx_description
1 polymer ?
#
loop_
_entity_poly.entity_id
_entity_poly.type
_entity_poly.pdbx_seq_one_letter_code
_entity_poly.pdbx_strand_id
1 'polypeptide(L)'
;MFTFFYVVKTLLLPPTLLLALLIGVYILLLRQGPKLRWPRRLLLSAILFYYLLSITPTADLISAPLETRYMPIISTEKIKGVKAIVVLGGGVEPAGRLWPIDQV
;
A
#
# COMPACT_ATOMS: atom_id res chain seq x y z
N MET A 1 17.34 -4.48 -20.45
CA MET A 1 15.90 -4.21 -20.23
C MET A 1 15.65 -3.63 -18.82
N PHE A 2 16.38 -2.60 -18.43
CA PHE A 2 16.24 -1.97 -17.11
C PHE A 2 15.26 -0.79 -17.15
N THR A 3 15.32 0.00 -18.22
CA THR A 3 14.47 1.18 -18.46
C THR A 3 12.99 0.84 -18.55
N PHE A 4 12.60 -0.21 -19.29
CA PHE A 4 11.21 -0.65 -19.36
C PHE A 4 10.64 -1.00 -17.97
N PHE A 5 11.41 -1.76 -17.19
CA PHE A 5 11.00 -2.18 -15.84
C PHE A 5 10.86 -0.96 -14.90
N TYR A 6 11.75 0.01 -15.04
CA TYR A 6 11.72 1.24 -14.25
C TYR A 6 10.49 2.11 -14.58
N VAL A 7 10.15 2.22 -15.87
CA VAL A 7 8.95 2.96 -16.31
C VAL A 7 7.68 2.28 -15.82
N VAL A 8 7.55 0.96 -15.98
CA VAL A 8 6.39 0.22 -15.48
C VAL A 8 6.24 0.36 -13.97
N LYS A 9 7.34 0.23 -13.22
CA LYS A 9 7.33 0.40 -11.76
C LYS A 9 6.90 1.80 -11.35
N THR A 10 7.42 2.82 -12.04
CA THR A 10 7.06 4.21 -11.77
C THR A 10 5.59 4.46 -12.11
N LEU A 11 5.07 3.91 -13.20
CA LEU A 11 3.69 4.10 -13.63
C LEU A 11 2.69 3.47 -12.66
N LEU A 12 3.07 2.34 -12.05
CA LEU A 12 2.29 1.63 -11.03
C LEU A 12 2.32 2.29 -9.64
N LEU A 13 3.07 3.38 -9.45
CA LEU A 13 3.02 4.11 -8.18
C LEU A 13 1.63 4.73 -7.98
N PRO A 14 1.15 4.84 -6.73
CA PRO A 14 -0.19 5.35 -6.45
C PRO A 14 -0.49 6.73 -7.10
N PRO A 15 0.41 7.74 -7.01
CA PRO A 15 0.15 9.06 -7.61
C PRO A 15 0.05 9.04 -9.14
N THR A 16 0.91 8.28 -9.81
CA THR A 16 0.92 8.18 -11.28
C THR A 16 -0.27 7.38 -11.80
N LEU A 17 -0.69 6.34 -11.07
CA LEU A 17 -1.85 5.54 -11.43
C LEU A 17 -3.14 6.38 -11.34
N LEU A 18 -3.28 7.19 -10.29
CA LEU A 18 -4.38 8.14 -10.15
C LEU A 18 -4.38 9.19 -11.28
N LEU A 19 -3.20 9.75 -11.60
CA LEU A 19 -3.07 10.71 -12.70
C LEU A 19 -3.50 10.10 -14.05
N ALA A 20 -3.07 8.87 -14.34
CA ALA A 20 -3.46 8.16 -15.55
C ALA A 20 -4.98 7.92 -15.63
N LEU A 21 -5.61 7.56 -14.51
CA LEU A 21 -7.07 7.42 -14.43
C LEU A 21 -7.79 8.75 -14.72
N LEU A 22 -7.34 9.85 -14.11
CA LEU A 22 -7.94 11.18 -14.32
C LEU A 22 -7.82 11.64 -15.78
N ILE A 23 -6.67 11.44 -16.41
CA ILE A 23 -6.48 11.71 -17.85
C ILE A 23 -7.45 10.87 -18.69
N GLY A 24 -7.64 9.60 -18.32
CA GLY A 24 -8.62 8.72 -18.97
C GLY A 24 -10.05 9.24 -18.86
N VAL A 25 -10.48 9.75 -17.69
CA VAL A 25 -11.78 10.42 -17.54
C VAL A 25 -11.87 11.61 -18.49
N TYR A 26 -10.87 12.48 -18.47
CA TYR A 26 -10.85 13.71 -19.26
C TYR A 26 -11.02 13.42 -20.75
N ILE A 27 -10.25 12.47 -21.29
CA ILE A 27 -10.36 12.06 -22.70
C ILE A 27 -11.74 11.48 -23.02
N LEU A 28 -12.31 10.67 -22.11
CA LEU A 28 -13.65 10.09 -22.28
C LEU A 28 -14.78 11.14 -22.18
N LEU A 29 -14.57 12.24 -21.45
CA LEU A 29 -15.52 13.35 -21.40
C LEU A 29 -15.52 14.17 -22.70
N LEU A 30 -14.35 14.33 -23.33
CA LEU A 30 -14.23 15.01 -24.63
C LEU A 30 -14.89 14.24 -25.77
N ARG A 31 -15.00 12.91 -25.65
CA ARG A 31 -15.64 12.05 -26.67
C ARG A 31 -17.04 11.67 -26.23
N GLN A 32 -18.07 12.20 -26.89
CA GLN A 32 -19.46 11.83 -26.60
C GLN A 32 -19.94 10.76 -27.58
N GLY A 33 -20.44 9.64 -27.05
CA GLY A 33 -21.03 8.58 -27.86
C GLY A 33 -21.59 7.42 -27.03
N PRO A 34 -22.66 6.74 -27.49
CA PRO A 34 -23.30 5.66 -26.74
C PRO A 34 -22.36 4.47 -26.47
N LYS A 35 -21.36 4.24 -27.33
CA LYS A 35 -20.33 3.20 -27.17
C LYS A 35 -19.37 3.46 -25.99
N LEU A 36 -19.29 4.70 -25.49
CA LEU A 36 -18.37 5.11 -24.42
C LEU A 36 -18.98 4.98 -23.02
N ARG A 37 -20.25 4.57 -22.90
CA ARG A 37 -20.94 4.38 -21.61
C ARG A 37 -20.26 3.32 -20.74
N TRP A 38 -19.86 2.19 -21.34
CA TRP A 38 -19.18 1.10 -20.64
C TRP A 38 -17.76 1.48 -20.17
N PRO A 39 -16.87 1.98 -21.04
CA PRO A 39 -15.55 2.46 -20.62
C PRO A 39 -15.62 3.51 -19.51
N ARG A 40 -16.57 4.45 -19.61
CA ARG A 40 -16.76 5.50 -18.60
C ARG A 40 -17.16 4.92 -17.24
N ARG A 41 -18.09 3.95 -17.21
CA ARG A 41 -18.49 3.28 -15.96
C ARG A 41 -17.31 2.53 -15.34
N LEU A 42 -16.57 1.77 -16.15
CA LEU A 42 -15.42 0.99 -15.69
C LEU A 42 -14.33 1.90 -15.11
N LEU A 43 -14.06 3.02 -15.78
CA LEU A 43 -13.03 3.95 -15.34
C LEU A 43 -13.46 4.73 -14.08
N LEU A 44 -14.72 5.13 -13.97
CA LEU A 44 -15.28 5.69 -12.73
C LEU A 44 -15.25 4.68 -11.58
N SER A 45 -15.57 3.41 -11.84
CA SER A 45 -15.46 2.36 -10.81
C SER A 45 -14.01 2.14 -10.38
N ALA A 46 -13.05 2.24 -11.29
CA ALA A 46 -11.63 2.12 -10.94
C ALA A 46 -11.17 3.26 -10.04
N ILE A 47 -11.61 4.51 -10.31
CA ILE A 47 -11.32 5.67 -9.44
C ILE A 47 -11.97 5.49 -8.07
N LEU A 48 -13.25 5.10 -8.04
CA LEU A 48 -13.95 4.87 -6.78
C LEU A 48 -13.29 3.77 -5.96
N PHE A 49 -12.90 2.67 -6.60
CA PHE A 49 -12.20 1.56 -5.96
C PHE A 49 -10.81 1.98 -5.45
N TYR A 50 -10.05 2.73 -6.25
CA TYR A 50 -8.78 3.30 -5.82
C TYR A 50 -8.96 4.21 -4.60
N TYR A 51 -9.97 5.08 -4.62
CA TYR A 51 -10.29 5.96 -3.50
C TYR A 51 -10.65 5.16 -2.24
N LEU A 52 -11.50 4.14 -2.37
CA LEU A 52 -11.84 3.26 -1.25
C LEU A 52 -10.60 2.60 -0.68
N LEU A 53 -9.68 2.09 -1.50
CA LEU A 53 -8.43 1.51 -0.99
C LEU A 53 -7.48 2.54 -0.36
N SER A 54 -7.63 3.83 -0.69
CA SER A 54 -6.76 4.90 -0.21
C SER A 54 -7.18 5.49 1.14
N ILE A 55 -8.37 5.18 1.66
CA ILE A 55 -8.87 5.73 2.92
C ILE A 55 -8.57 4.79 4.10
N THR A 56 -8.30 5.37 5.26
CA THR A 56 -8.00 4.66 6.51
C THR A 56 -9.03 3.59 6.87
N PRO A 57 -10.36 3.84 6.78
CA PRO A 57 -11.35 2.82 7.15
C PRO A 57 -11.21 1.51 6.37
N THR A 58 -10.89 1.59 5.08
CA THR A 58 -10.69 0.39 4.26
C THR A 58 -9.38 -0.30 4.59
N ALA A 59 -8.32 0.47 4.88
CA ALA A 59 -7.04 -0.07 5.34
C ALA A 59 -7.22 -0.82 6.68
N ASP A 60 -7.99 -0.26 7.61
CA ASP A 60 -8.28 -0.86 8.91
C ASP A 60 -9.13 -2.12 8.75
N LEU A 61 -10.16 -2.09 7.89
CA LEU A 61 -10.98 -3.27 7.61
C LEU A 61 -10.17 -4.43 7.02
N ILE A 62 -9.18 -4.13 6.17
CA ILE A 62 -8.29 -5.15 5.58
C ILE A 62 -7.26 -5.64 6.62
N SER A 63 -6.75 -4.76 7.48
CA SER A 63 -5.68 -5.06 8.43
C SER A 63 -6.19 -5.73 9.72
N ALA A 64 -7.39 -5.38 10.19
CA ALA A 64 -7.98 -5.92 11.41
C ALA A 64 -7.97 -7.46 11.53
N PRO A 65 -8.35 -8.26 10.51
CA PRO A 65 -8.27 -9.72 10.60
C PRO A 65 -6.83 -10.24 10.71
N LEU A 66 -5.84 -9.50 10.21
CA LEU A 66 -4.43 -9.86 10.30
C LEU A 66 -3.87 -9.56 11.69
N GLU A 67 -4.26 -8.44 12.30
CA GLU A 67 -3.81 -8.02 13.63
C GLU A 67 -4.46 -8.84 14.75
N THR A 68 -5.75 -9.15 14.63
CA THR A 68 -6.47 -9.93 15.65
C THR A 68 -5.99 -11.37 15.77
N ARG A 69 -5.34 -11.91 14.73
CA ARG A 69 -4.77 -13.26 14.76
C ARG A 69 -3.52 -13.36 15.64
N TYR A 70 -2.80 -12.26 15.84
CA TYR A 70 -1.56 -12.24 16.60
C TYR A 70 -1.71 -11.25 17.75
N MET A 71 -1.99 -11.75 18.95
CA MET A 71 -2.07 -10.90 20.12
C MET A 71 -0.72 -10.17 20.34
N PRO A 72 -0.74 -8.86 20.63
CA PRO A 72 0.47 -8.13 20.95
C PRO A 72 1.15 -8.75 22.18
N ILE A 73 2.47 -8.65 22.25
CA ILE A 73 3.25 -9.18 23.37
C ILE A 73 3.03 -8.26 24.58
N ILE A 74 2.22 -8.71 25.53
CA ILE A 74 1.78 -7.90 26.70
C ILE A 74 2.71 -8.07 27.92
N SER A 75 3.63 -9.05 27.93
CA SER A 75 4.54 -9.29 29.04
C SER A 75 5.98 -9.54 28.59
N THR A 76 6.91 -8.83 29.23
CA THR A 76 8.36 -8.97 29.05
C THR A 76 8.91 -10.30 29.58
N GLU A 77 8.16 -11.00 30.44
CA GLU A 77 8.56 -12.33 30.94
C GLU A 77 8.50 -13.40 29.83
N LYS A 78 7.56 -13.27 28.89
CA LYS A 78 7.46 -14.16 27.71
C LYS A 78 8.57 -13.92 26.68
N ILE A 79 9.36 -12.86 26.83
CA ILE A 79 10.43 -12.46 25.91
C ILE A 79 11.80 -12.98 26.38
N LYS A 80 11.91 -13.48 27.62
CA LYS A 80 13.15 -14.08 28.13
C LYS A 80 13.51 -15.32 27.29
N GLY A 81 14.54 -15.19 26.45
CA GLY A 81 15.01 -16.24 25.54
C GLY A 81 14.66 -16.05 24.06
N VAL A 82 13.92 -14.98 23.70
CA VAL A 82 13.67 -14.62 22.30
C VAL A 82 14.94 -14.02 21.71
N LYS A 83 15.52 -14.70 20.70
CA LYS A 83 16.80 -14.32 20.08
C LYS A 83 16.70 -13.17 19.07
N ALA A 84 15.50 -12.89 18.55
CA ALA A 84 15.27 -11.80 17.61
C ALA A 84 13.80 -11.36 17.61
N ILE A 85 13.57 -10.06 17.50
CA ILE A 85 12.27 -9.47 17.20
C ILE A 85 12.33 -8.99 15.75
N VAL A 86 11.46 -9.52 14.88
CA VAL A 86 11.38 -9.10 13.48
C VAL A 86 10.18 -8.18 13.34
N VAL A 87 10.44 -6.90 13.13
CA VAL A 87 9.40 -5.91 12.84
C VAL A 87 9.10 -5.98 11.35
N LEU A 88 7.94 -6.55 11.00
CA LEU A 88 7.55 -6.78 9.60
C LEU A 88 6.97 -5.53 8.90
N GLY A 89 6.67 -4.47 9.66
CA GLY A 89 5.92 -3.30 9.17
C GLY A 89 6.75 -2.06 8.83
N GLY A 90 8.01 -1.99 9.25
CA GLY A 90 8.87 -0.81 9.04
C GLY A 90 10.07 -1.19 8.19
N GLY A 91 10.34 -0.44 7.13
CA GLY A 91 11.49 -0.66 6.26
C GLY A 91 12.79 -0.87 7.05
N VAL A 92 13.74 -1.57 6.42
CA VAL A 92 15.04 -1.92 7.00
C VAL A 92 15.75 -0.65 7.48
N GLU A 93 15.73 -0.38 8.78
CA GLU A 93 16.78 0.43 9.37
C GLU A 93 18.04 -0.43 9.41
N PRO A 94 19.15 -0.01 8.78
CA PRO A 94 20.41 -0.71 8.93
C PRO A 94 20.72 -0.80 10.42
N ALA A 95 20.84 -2.04 10.91
CA ALA A 95 21.17 -2.33 12.30
C ALA A 95 22.46 -1.57 12.67
N GLY A 96 22.28 -0.48 13.41
CA GLY A 96 23.40 0.37 13.79
C GLY A 96 23.15 1.25 15.00
N ARG A 97 22.00 1.16 15.68
CA ARG A 97 21.77 1.94 16.91
C ARG A 97 20.67 1.46 17.86
N LEU A 98 20.32 0.17 17.82
CA LEU A 98 19.45 -0.47 18.84
C LEU A 98 20.13 -1.67 19.52
N TRP A 99 21.47 -1.70 19.52
CA TRP A 99 22.26 -2.64 20.31
C TRP A 99 22.73 -1.94 21.59
N PRO A 100 22.50 -2.48 22.80
CA PRO A 100 22.95 -1.84 24.03
C PRO A 100 24.49 -1.81 24.06
N ILE A 101 25.06 -0.61 24.22
CA ILE A 101 26.50 -0.39 24.44
C ILE A 101 26.70 -0.28 25.94
N ASP A 102 26.29 -1.31 26.65
CA ASP A 102 26.44 -1.37 28.08
C ASP A 102 26.25 -2.84 28.43
N GLN A 103 27.36 -3.59 28.49
CA GLN A 103 27.79 -4.40 29.64
C GLN A 103 29.02 -5.24 29.22
N VAL A 104 30.13 -4.98 29.94
CA VAL A 104 31.46 -5.63 29.96
C VAL A 104 32.50 -5.10 28.99
#